data_AF-F7PGA5-F1
#
_entry.id   AF-F7PGA5-F1
#
_cell.length_a   1.000
_cell.length_b   1.000
_cell.length_c   1.000
_cell.angle_alpha   90.00
_cell.angle_beta   90.00
_cell.angle_gamma   90.00
#
_symmetry.space_group_name_H-M   'P 1'
#
loop_
_entity.id
_entity.type
_entity.pdbx_description
1 polymer ?
#
loop_
_entity_poly.entity_id
_entity_poly.type
_entity_poly.pdbx_seq_one_letter_code
_entity_poly.pdbx_strand_id
1 'polypeptide(L)'
;MTVTDNGKTAPRTTTIRVAIRVPNDGAVDLVTDAERRLRRTSGVVRATIDELHGIEPGLSATRVRATATVETASVSDSALRDRLADHAGVDVLAEVDPP
;
A
#
# COMPACT_ATOMS: atom_id res chain seq x y z
N MET A 1 -1.50 20.61 34.03
CA MET A 1 -0.97 20.38 32.67
C MET A 1 -0.39 18.99 32.65
N THR A 2 -1.17 18.00 32.21
CA THR A 2 -0.74 16.59 32.17
C THR A 2 -0.51 16.21 30.72
N VAL A 3 0.74 16.27 30.28
CA VAL A 3 1.18 15.59 29.06
C VAL A 3 1.57 14.18 29.49
N THR A 4 0.61 13.26 29.41
CA THR A 4 0.88 11.83 29.52
C THR A 4 1.44 11.38 28.19
N ASP A 5 2.77 11.41 28.04
CA ASP A 5 3.45 10.75 26.94
C ASP A 5 3.45 9.25 27.22
N ASN A 6 2.32 8.60 26.91
CA ASN A 6 2.26 7.15 26.85
C ASN A 6 3.04 6.74 25.61
N GLY A 7 4.27 6.23 25.81
CA GLY A 7 5.16 5.70 24.78
C GLY A 7 4.65 4.47 24.02
N LYS A 8 3.40 4.50 23.56
CA LYS A 8 2.92 3.76 22.41
C LYS A 8 3.06 4.69 21.21
N THR A 9 4.04 4.45 20.36
CA THR A 9 4.02 5.03 19.02
C THR A 9 2.69 4.66 18.39
N ALA A 10 1.81 5.65 18.23
CA ALA A 10 0.49 5.40 17.66
C ALA A 10 0.67 4.87 16.23
N PRO A 11 -0.13 3.88 15.81
CA PRO A 11 -0.10 3.43 14.44
C PRO A 11 -0.33 4.63 13.51
N ARG A 12 0.52 4.75 12.49
CA ARG A 12 0.46 5.81 11.49
C ARG A 12 -0.27 5.30 10.28
N THR A 13 -1.27 6.06 9.87
CA THR A 13 -2.07 5.76 8.69
C THR A 13 -1.62 6.70 7.57
N THR A 14 -1.20 6.13 6.45
CA THR A 14 -0.72 6.87 5.28
C THR A 14 -1.53 6.42 4.07
N THR A 15 -2.17 7.37 3.40
CA THR A 15 -2.84 7.13 2.12
C THR A 15 -1.83 7.31 0.99
N ILE A 16 -1.74 6.34 0.10
CA ILE A 16 -0.77 6.31 -0.99
C ILE A 16 -1.41 5.80 -2.28
N ARG A 17 -0.92 6.28 -3.42
CA ARG A 17 -1.24 5.67 -4.72
C ARG A 17 -0.17 4.65 -5.07
N VAL A 18 -0.62 3.47 -5.46
CA VAL A 18 0.24 2.34 -5.79
C VAL A 18 -0.21 1.67 -7.07
N ALA A 19 0.74 1.15 -7.83
CA ALA A 19 0.50 0.20 -8.88
C ALA A 19 1.01 -1.17 -8.44
N ILE A 20 0.11 -2.15 -8.35
CA ILE A 20 0.41 -3.47 -7.83
C ILE A 20 0.28 -4.49 -8.95
N ARG A 21 1.30 -5.34 -9.12
CA ARG A 21 1.33 -6.43 -10.07
C ARG A 21 0.76 -7.69 -9.43
N VAL A 22 -0.44 -8.07 -9.86
CA VAL A 22 -1.16 -9.27 -9.41
C VAL A 22 -1.05 -10.35 -10.49
N PRO A 23 -0.40 -11.50 -10.25
CA PRO A 23 -0.35 -12.63 -11.17
C PRO A 23 -1.76 -13.10 -11.56
N ASN A 24 -1.92 -13.56 -12.80
CA ASN A 24 -3.19 -14.10 -13.27
C ASN A 24 -3.35 -15.58 -12.86
N ASP A 25 -3.23 -15.88 -11.56
CA ASP A 25 -3.40 -17.24 -11.06
C ASP A 25 -4.89 -17.63 -10.86
N GLY A 26 -5.80 -16.67 -11.05
CA GLY A 26 -7.25 -16.88 -11.04
C GLY A 26 -7.82 -17.26 -9.67
N ALA A 27 -7.03 -17.20 -8.60
CA ALA A 27 -7.38 -17.76 -7.31
C ALA A 27 -8.10 -16.78 -6.37
N VAL A 28 -7.87 -15.47 -6.52
CA VAL A 28 -8.36 -14.45 -5.59
C VAL A 28 -8.75 -13.18 -6.35
N ASP A 29 -9.72 -12.43 -5.83
CA ASP A 29 -10.06 -11.09 -6.30
C ASP A 29 -8.84 -10.14 -6.25
N LEU A 30 -8.74 -9.28 -7.26
CA LEU A 30 -7.60 -8.37 -7.47
C LEU A 30 -7.35 -7.43 -6.28
N VAL A 31 -8.41 -6.98 -5.61
CA VAL A 31 -8.31 -6.08 -4.44
C VAL A 31 -7.72 -6.85 -3.27
N THR A 32 -8.25 -8.02 -2.97
CA THR A 32 -7.75 -8.85 -1.86
C THR A 32 -6.28 -9.21 -2.06
N ASP A 33 -5.88 -9.51 -3.30
CA ASP A 33 -4.51 -9.86 -3.63
C ASP A 33 -3.56 -8.65 -3.58
N ALA A 34 -4.05 -7.47 -3.96
CA ALA A 34 -3.35 -6.21 -3.80
C ALA A 34 -3.12 -5.87 -2.32
N GLU A 35 -4.15 -5.96 -1.47
CA GLU A 35 -4.03 -5.75 -0.02
C GLU A 35 -3.04 -6.71 0.61
N ARG A 36 -3.10 -8.00 0.25
CA ARG A 36 -2.15 -9.02 0.74
C ARG A 36 -0.71 -8.68 0.36
N ARG A 37 -0.47 -8.18 -0.85
CA ARG A 37 0.86 -7.76 -1.28
C ARG A 37 1.36 -6.56 -0.47
N LEU A 38 0.54 -5.53 -0.29
CA LEU A 38 0.91 -4.39 0.55
C LEU A 38 1.24 -4.82 1.98
N ARG A 39 0.45 -5.73 2.56
CA ARG A 39 0.70 -6.28 3.91
C ARG A 39 1.97 -7.13 4.03
N ARG A 40 2.52 -7.65 2.92
CA ARG A 40 3.83 -8.34 2.92
C ARG A 40 5.00 -7.37 3.00
N THR A 41 4.77 -6.07 2.83
CA THR A 41 5.81 -5.06 2.97
C THR A 41 6.18 -4.89 4.43
N SER A 42 7.48 -4.84 4.72
CA SER A 42 7.99 -4.77 6.09
C SER A 42 7.51 -3.51 6.82
N GLY A 43 6.90 -3.69 7.99
CA GLY A 43 6.39 -2.60 8.82
C GLY A 43 4.95 -2.18 8.51
N VAL A 44 4.31 -2.79 7.50
CA VAL A 44 2.87 -2.65 7.27
C VAL A 44 2.11 -3.56 8.22
N VAL A 45 1.26 -2.96 9.06
CA VAL A 45 0.36 -3.66 9.98
C VAL A 45 -0.93 -4.02 9.25
N ARG A 46 -1.46 -3.06 8.51
CA ARG A 46 -2.70 -3.20 7.73
C ARG A 46 -2.56 -2.43 6.43
N ALA A 47 -3.16 -2.96 5.37
CA ALA A 47 -3.35 -2.24 4.13
C ALA A 47 -4.76 -2.52 3.62
N THR A 48 -5.42 -1.48 3.17
CA THR A 48 -6.76 -1.52 2.59
C THR A 48 -6.72 -0.78 1.27
N ILE A 49 -7.35 -1.31 0.22
CA ILE A 49 -7.56 -0.54 -1.00
C ILE A 49 -8.82 0.28 -0.84
N ASP A 50 -8.69 1.60 -0.95
CA ASP A 50 -9.84 2.51 -0.83
C ASP A 50 -10.53 2.70 -2.18
N GLU A 51 -9.74 2.82 -3.25
CA GLU A 51 -10.26 3.10 -4.60
C GLU A 51 -9.35 2.50 -5.68
N LEU A 52 -9.97 1.90 -6.70
CA LEU A 52 -9.28 1.42 -7.90
C LEU A 52 -9.33 2.49 -8.99
N HIS A 53 -8.15 2.92 -9.47
CA HIS A 53 -8.01 3.91 -10.55
C HIS A 53 -7.88 3.28 -11.93
N GLY A 54 -7.46 2.02 -12.00
CA GLY A 54 -7.28 1.35 -13.29
C GLY A 54 -6.79 -0.07 -13.15
N ILE A 55 -7.16 -0.89 -14.14
CA ILE A 55 -6.75 -2.28 -14.24
C ILE A 55 -6.18 -2.46 -15.64
N GLU A 56 -4.92 -2.88 -15.71
CA GLU A 56 -4.19 -3.15 -16.95
C GLU A 56 -3.84 -4.64 -17.00
N PRO A 57 -4.66 -5.46 -17.67
CA PRO A 57 -4.38 -6.88 -17.83
C PRO A 57 -3.13 -7.10 -18.69
N GLY A 58 -2.20 -7.91 -18.19
CA GLY A 58 -1.04 -8.39 -18.95
C GLY A 58 -1.10 -9.90 -19.14
N LEU A 59 -0.24 -10.44 -20.00
CA LEU A 59 -0.22 -11.88 -20.32
C LEU A 59 0.05 -12.77 -19.10
N SER A 60 0.90 -12.33 -18.16
CA SER A 60 1.27 -13.12 -16.97
C SER A 60 0.76 -12.52 -15.66
N ALA A 61 0.42 -11.23 -15.66
CA ALA A 61 -0.02 -10.52 -14.47
C ALA A 61 -0.85 -9.30 -14.89
N THR A 62 -1.82 -8.97 -14.07
CA THR A 62 -2.63 -7.75 -14.15
C THR A 62 -2.00 -6.68 -13.27
N ARG A 63 -1.79 -5.49 -13.82
CA ARG A 63 -1.32 -4.33 -13.07
C ARG A 63 -2.54 -3.52 -12.61
N VAL A 64 -2.66 -3.34 -11.30
CA VAL A 64 -3.79 -2.64 -10.67
C VAL A 64 -3.29 -1.34 -10.10
N ARG A 65 -3.86 -0.21 -10.51
CA ARG A 65 -3.58 1.11 -9.94
C ARG A 65 -4.66 1.44 -8.94
N ALA A 66 -4.27 1.79 -7.72
CA ALA A 66 -5.20 1.97 -6.62
C ALA A 66 -4.70 3.03 -5.63
N THR A 67 -5.63 3.69 -4.95
CA THR A 67 -5.34 4.35 -3.68
C THR A 67 -5.49 3.33 -2.57
N ALA A 68 -4.48 3.25 -1.72
CA ALA A 68 -4.44 2.36 -0.58
C ALA A 68 -4.15 3.16 0.68
N THR A 69 -4.87 2.82 1.75
CA THR A 69 -4.59 3.27 3.10
C THR A 69 -3.76 2.21 3.80
N VAL A 70 -2.56 2.59 4.23
CA VAL A 70 -1.59 1.72 4.87
C VAL A 70 -1.35 2.16 6.30
N GLU A 71 -1.51 1.24 7.23
CA GLU A 71 -1.23 1.43 8.65
C GLU A 71 0.15 0.84 8.97
N THR A 72 1.00 1.62 9.61
CA THR A 72 2.34 1.20 10.06
C THR A 72 2.51 1.41 11.56
N ALA A 73 3.25 0.52 12.22
CA ALA A 73 3.41 0.58 13.67
C ALA A 73 4.29 1.76 14.12
N SER A 74 5.31 2.14 13.34
CA SER A 74 6.30 3.17 13.73
C SER A 74 7.16 3.67 12.56
N VAL A 75 6.77 3.43 11.30
CA VAL A 75 7.58 3.76 10.13
C VAL A 75 7.22 5.17 9.66
N SER A 76 8.19 5.97 9.23
CA SER A 76 7.89 7.25 8.58
C SER A 76 7.30 7.03 7.19
N ASP A 77 6.52 7.97 6.69
CA ASP A 77 5.92 7.87 5.35
C ASP A 77 6.98 7.70 4.26
N SER A 78 8.13 8.37 4.38
CA SER A 78 9.26 8.19 3.46
C SER A 78 9.79 6.76 3.47
N ALA A 79 10.09 6.22 4.65
CA ALA A 79 10.59 4.86 4.78
C ALA A 79 9.53 3.81 4.37
N LEU A 80 8.24 4.09 4.55
CA LEU A 80 7.16 3.25 4.02
C LEU A 80 7.19 3.25 2.49
N ARG A 81 7.26 4.43 1.86
CA ARG A 81 7.31 4.56 0.40
C ARG A 81 8.54 3.85 -0.18
N ASP A 82 9.72 4.01 0.44
CA ASP A 82 10.93 3.33 0.03
C ASP A 82 10.76 1.81 0.10
N ARG A 83 10.24 1.29 1.22
CA ARG A 83 10.00 -0.16 1.40
C ARG A 83 8.97 -0.73 0.43
N LEU A 84 7.96 0.06 0.09
CA LEU A 84 6.95 -0.34 -0.90
C LEU A 84 7.54 -0.36 -2.31
N ALA A 85 8.36 0.63 -2.67
CA ALA A 85 9.07 0.67 -3.95
C ALA A 85 10.10 -0.46 -4.08
N ASP A 86 10.72 -0.87 -2.97
CA ASP A 86 11.61 -2.04 -2.92
C ASP A 86 10.85 -3.38 -2.95
N HIS A 87 9.54 -3.38 -2.70
CA HIS A 87 8.76 -4.61 -2.68
C HIS A 87 8.42 -5.08 -4.09
N ALA A 88 8.83 -6.30 -4.43
CA ALA A 88 8.62 -6.85 -5.75
C ALA A 88 7.13 -6.86 -6.15
N GLY A 89 6.81 -6.16 -7.23
CA GLY A 89 5.46 -6.05 -7.77
C GLY A 89 4.60 -4.97 -7.11
N VAL A 90 5.19 -4.03 -6.36
CA VAL A 90 4.52 -2.81 -5.90
C VAL A 90 5.34 -1.61 -6.36
N ASP A 91 4.70 -0.70 -7.08
CA ASP A 91 5.29 0.58 -7.48
C ASP A 91 4.52 1.71 -6.78
N VAL A 92 5.23 2.56 -6.03
CA VAL A 92 4.62 3.75 -5.44
C VAL A 92 4.47 4.79 -6.55
N LEU A 93 3.24 5.25 -6.77
CA LEU A 93 2.95 6.34 -7.70
C LEU A 93 3.06 7.66 -6.96
N ALA A 94 3.64 8.67 -7.60
CA ALA A 94 3.58 10.03 -7.06
C ALA A 94 2.11 10.43 -6.86
N GLU A 95 1.81 11.14 -5.77
CA GLU A 95 0.57 11.90 -5.69
C GLU A 95 0.56 12.83 -6.90
N VAL A 96 -0.35 12.58 -7.84
CA VAL A 96 -0.64 13.52 -8.90
C VAL A 96 -1.30 14.70 -8.20
N ASP A 97 -0.59 15.81 -8.10
CA ASP A 97 -1.16 17.10 -7.72
C ASP A 97 -2.40 17.31 -8.60
N PRO A 98 -3.60 17.51 -8.03
CA PRO A 98 -4.77 17.80 -8.84
C PRO A 98 -4.50 19.09 -9.65
N PRO A 99 -4.99 19.15 -10.91
CA PRO A 99 -4.77 20.31 -11.79
C PRO A 99 -5.39 21.61 -11.24
#